data_AF-A0A9P6DEE7-F1
#
_entry.id   AF-A0A9P6DEE7-F1
#
_cell.length_a   1.000
_cell.length_b   1.000
_cell.length_c   1.000
_cell.angle_alpha   90.00
_cell.angle_beta   90.00
_cell.angle_gamma   90.00
#
_symmetry.space_group_name_H-M   'P 1'
#
loop_
_entity.id
_entity.type
_entity.pdbx_description
1 polymer ?
#
loop_
_entity_poly.entity_id
_entity_poly.type
_entity_poly.pdbx_seq_one_letter_code
_entity_poly.pdbx_strand_id
1 'polypeptide(L)'
;MYPSSVEQKIIDEAEKLMVETMSRYDASHDAFHVRRVRKTALALANSVTSASTTKPDLLVVELDGRTAALLHDVLDKKYVSPEQASDPYAYFLPFFQSTLAVQDELDLIADGRARLITRIIDNISWKTEQALREKGLVTDWHRECVELHCVQDADRLDAIGAFGILRCAAYNAVTNQYEAHSTMIGQRLMFAILYSVLHAPAEDPANATSAIQHFYEKLLHISEQLKTEPGKRMGRKRHQMLVGFLGAIDEEYAGSLPAA
;
A
#
# COMPACT_ATOMS: atom_id res chain seq x y z
N MET A 1 0.99 20.56 21.34
CA MET A 1 0.64 20.45 19.90
C MET A 1 1.52 19.34 19.36
N TYR A 2 0.95 18.34 18.68
CA TYR A 2 1.73 17.22 18.12
C TYR A 2 2.50 17.69 16.88
N PRO A 3 3.74 17.22 16.64
CA PRO A 3 4.54 16.39 17.54
C PRO A 3 5.25 17.20 18.64
N SER A 4 5.53 16.57 19.78
CA SER A 4 6.48 17.05 20.78
C SER A 4 7.92 16.96 20.27
N SER A 5 8.87 17.59 20.96
CA SER A 5 10.29 17.53 20.59
C SER A 5 10.86 16.09 20.64
N VAL A 6 10.39 15.28 21.58
CA VAL A 6 10.79 13.87 21.71
C VAL A 6 10.19 13.03 20.58
N GLU A 7 8.89 13.20 20.31
CA GLU A 7 8.19 12.53 19.22
C GLU A 7 8.86 12.85 17.86
N GLN A 8 9.25 14.11 17.65
CA GLN A 8 9.91 14.54 16.42
C GLN A 8 11.25 13.82 16.19
N LYS A 9 12.06 13.59 17.24
CA LYS A 9 13.33 12.86 17.07
C LYS A 9 13.12 11.41 16.67
N ILE A 10 12.13 10.73 17.27
CA ILE A 10 11.78 9.35 16.93
C ILE A 10 11.28 9.27 15.48
N ILE A 11 10.45 10.24 15.10
CA ILE A 11 9.98 10.45 13.73
C ILE A 11 11.16 10.60 12.75
N ASP A 12 12.19 11.36 13.11
CA ASP A 12 13.35 11.59 12.25
C ASP A 12 14.20 10.32 12.09
N GLU A 13 14.38 9.53 13.15
CA GLU A 13 15.05 8.22 13.07
C GLU A 13 14.25 7.24 12.20
N ALA A 14 12.93 7.24 12.31
CA ALA A 14 12.06 6.44 11.45
C ALA A 14 12.18 6.87 9.97
N GLU A 15 12.26 8.17 9.69
CA GLU A 15 12.47 8.69 8.32
C GLU A 15 13.83 8.27 7.77
N LYS A 16 14.90 8.28 8.58
CA LYS A 16 16.24 7.81 8.15
C LYS A 16 16.20 6.33 7.75
N LEU A 17 15.64 5.49 8.63
CA LEU A 17 15.45 4.06 8.35
C LEU A 17 14.63 3.87 7.07
N MET A 18 13.60 4.70 6.88
CA MET A 18 12.75 4.66 5.69
C MET A 18 13.51 4.98 4.42
N VAL A 19 14.25 6.08 4.40
CA VAL A 19 15.02 6.50 3.22
C VAL A 19 16.11 5.49 2.89
N GLU A 20 16.82 4.97 3.89
CA GLU A 20 17.85 3.94 3.68
C GLU A 20 17.24 2.68 3.06
N THR A 21 16.11 2.23 3.59
CA THR A 21 15.43 1.03 3.11
C THR A 21 14.87 1.24 1.69
N MET A 22 14.11 2.32 1.47
CA MET A 22 13.46 2.65 0.20
C MET A 22 14.44 2.95 -0.94
N SER A 23 15.69 3.30 -0.64
CA SER A 23 16.74 3.52 -1.67
C SER A 23 17.02 2.29 -2.54
N ARG A 24 16.56 1.11 -2.12
CA ARG A 24 16.75 -0.18 -2.79
C ARG A 24 15.59 -0.58 -3.71
N TYR A 25 14.49 0.19 -3.71
CA TYR A 25 13.24 -0.14 -4.40
C TYR A 25 13.07 0.65 -5.70
N ASP A 26 12.20 0.16 -6.58
CA ASP A 26 11.89 0.81 -7.86
C ASP A 26 10.89 1.98 -7.72
N ALA A 27 10.64 2.70 -8.81
CA ALA A 27 9.80 3.89 -8.83
C ALA A 27 8.34 3.63 -8.42
N SER A 28 7.86 2.39 -8.48
CA SER A 28 6.54 2.00 -8.00
C SER A 28 6.47 1.84 -6.49
N HIS A 29 7.58 1.83 -5.74
CA HIS A 29 7.58 1.73 -4.27
C HIS A 29 8.66 2.65 -3.65
N ASP A 30 8.76 3.88 -4.17
CA ASP A 30 9.78 4.84 -3.74
C ASP A 30 9.47 5.51 -2.38
N ALA A 31 10.46 6.24 -1.83
CA ALA A 31 10.27 7.02 -0.61
C ALA A 31 9.14 8.08 -0.72
N PHE A 32 8.77 8.50 -1.93
CA PHE A 32 7.68 9.45 -2.13
C PHE A 32 6.31 8.78 -1.94
N HIS A 33 6.15 7.51 -2.27
CA HIS A 33 4.98 6.72 -1.89
C HIS A 33 4.77 6.73 -0.38
N VAL A 34 5.79 6.35 0.38
CA VAL A 34 5.75 6.34 1.85
C VAL A 34 5.35 7.71 2.41
N ARG A 35 5.92 8.79 1.87
CA ARG A 35 5.56 10.17 2.27
C ARG A 35 4.11 10.53 1.98
N ARG A 36 3.56 10.12 0.85
CA ARG A 36 2.14 10.36 0.50
C ARG A 36 1.20 9.56 1.40
N VAL A 37 1.53 8.30 1.67
CA VAL A 37 0.78 7.42 2.59
C VAL A 37 0.79 8.02 3.99
N ARG A 38 1.96 8.33 4.56
CA ARG A 38 2.09 9.01 5.86
C ARG A 38 1.23 10.27 5.94
N LYS A 39 1.37 11.18 4.96
CA LYS A 39 0.61 12.45 4.95
C LYS A 39 -0.90 12.20 4.91
N THR A 40 -1.34 11.21 4.14
CA THR A 40 -2.76 10.84 4.06
C THR A 40 -3.24 10.22 5.35
N ALA A 41 -2.48 9.31 5.97
CA ALA A 41 -2.81 8.67 7.24
C ALA A 41 -2.98 9.69 8.36
N LEU A 42 -2.07 10.66 8.47
CA LEU A 42 -2.18 11.77 9.42
C LEU A 42 -3.41 12.65 9.17
N ALA A 43 -3.73 12.95 7.90
CA ALA A 43 -4.93 13.72 7.57
C ALA A 43 -6.22 12.96 7.95
N LEU A 44 -6.23 11.64 7.73
CA LEU A 44 -7.33 10.75 8.14
C LEU A 44 -7.49 10.74 9.66
N ALA A 45 -6.40 10.49 10.40
CA ALA A 45 -6.42 10.43 11.86
C ALA A 45 -6.90 11.74 12.51
N ASN A 46 -6.43 12.88 12.00
CA ASN A 46 -6.90 14.20 12.44
C ASN A 46 -8.39 14.40 12.14
N SER A 47 -8.87 13.99 10.96
CA SER A 47 -10.28 14.10 10.60
C SER A 47 -11.19 13.18 11.40
N VAL A 48 -10.74 11.98 11.76
CA VAL A 48 -11.51 11.03 12.59
C VAL A 48 -11.60 11.53 14.03
N THR A 49 -10.52 12.14 14.55
CA THR A 49 -10.49 12.76 15.89
C THR A 49 -11.60 13.81 16.07
N SER A 50 -11.93 14.56 15.02
CA SER A 50 -12.98 15.58 15.09
C SER A 50 -14.41 15.01 15.12
N ALA A 51 -14.59 13.72 14.81
CA ALA A 51 -15.90 13.08 14.63
C ALA A 51 -16.18 11.91 15.59
N SER A 52 -15.20 11.49 16.40
CA SER A 52 -15.28 10.32 17.29
C SER A 52 -14.81 10.66 18.70
N THR A 53 -15.34 9.93 19.70
CA THR A 53 -14.86 9.99 21.09
C THR A 53 -13.50 9.31 21.27
N THR A 54 -13.12 8.43 20.33
CA THR A 54 -11.82 7.74 20.34
C THR A 54 -10.84 8.49 19.45
N LYS A 55 -9.82 9.07 20.07
CA LYS A 55 -8.75 9.79 19.36
C LYS A 55 -7.63 8.81 19.00
N PRO A 56 -7.29 8.64 17.71
CA PRO A 56 -6.14 7.84 17.32
C PRO A 56 -4.85 8.42 17.87
N ASP A 57 -3.92 7.53 18.22
CA ASP A 57 -2.57 7.92 18.60
C ASP A 57 -1.79 8.39 17.35
N LEU A 58 -1.55 9.70 17.26
CA LEU A 58 -0.89 10.30 16.10
C LEU A 58 0.55 9.83 15.94
N LEU A 59 1.26 9.52 17.03
CA LEU A 59 2.61 8.97 16.93
C LEU A 59 2.56 7.57 16.34
N VAL A 60 1.64 6.72 16.77
CA VAL A 60 1.44 5.39 16.18
C VAL A 60 1.08 5.51 14.70
N VAL A 61 0.09 6.34 14.33
CA VAL A 61 -0.30 6.53 12.92
C VAL A 61 0.84 7.10 12.07
N GLU A 62 1.66 7.99 12.62
CA GLU A 62 2.77 8.58 11.89
C GLU A 62 3.94 7.61 11.72
N LEU A 63 4.25 6.85 12.77
CA LEU A 63 5.26 5.79 12.73
C LEU A 63 4.80 4.69 11.80
N ASP A 64 3.58 4.15 11.94
CA ASP A 64 3.00 3.18 11.01
C ASP A 64 2.86 3.74 9.59
N GLY A 65 2.48 5.00 9.40
CA GLY A 65 2.43 5.61 8.08
C GLY A 65 3.79 5.59 7.37
N ARG A 66 4.90 5.56 8.13
CA ARG A 66 6.25 5.36 7.62
C ARG A 66 6.66 3.90 7.58
N THR A 67 6.54 3.18 8.70
CA THR A 67 7.00 1.80 8.89
C THR A 67 6.10 0.78 8.20
N ALA A 68 4.81 1.03 8.08
CA ALA A 68 3.92 0.15 7.36
C ALA A 68 3.94 0.37 5.84
N ALA A 69 4.09 1.61 5.38
CA ALA A 69 4.42 1.86 3.98
C ALA A 69 5.82 1.31 3.64
N LEU A 70 6.75 1.34 4.60
CA LEU A 70 7.99 0.60 4.50
C LEU A 70 7.74 -0.90 4.38
N LEU A 71 6.98 -1.55 5.27
CA LEU A 71 7.03 -3.01 5.44
C LEU A 71 6.02 -3.82 4.67
N HIS A 72 4.83 -3.32 4.35
CA HIS A 72 3.97 -4.11 3.48
C HIS A 72 4.60 -4.25 2.09
N ASP A 73 5.45 -3.28 1.71
CA ASP A 73 6.27 -3.29 0.49
C ASP A 73 7.65 -3.97 0.71
N VAL A 74 8.32 -3.76 1.85
CA VAL A 74 9.64 -4.36 2.18
C VAL A 74 9.54 -5.83 2.57
N LEU A 75 8.54 -6.22 3.35
CA LEU A 75 8.25 -7.62 3.72
C LEU A 75 7.33 -8.32 2.70
N ASP A 76 7.02 -7.69 1.56
CA ASP A 76 6.50 -8.47 0.43
C ASP A 76 7.55 -9.56 0.15
N LYS A 77 7.10 -10.82 0.11
CA LYS A 77 7.94 -12.04 0.04
C LYS A 77 8.88 -12.08 -1.17
N LYS A 78 8.78 -11.07 -2.03
CA LYS A 78 9.59 -10.83 -3.21
C LYS A 78 10.97 -10.23 -2.88
N TYR A 79 11.16 -9.58 -1.71
CA TYR A 79 12.35 -8.73 -1.47
C TYR A 79 13.13 -8.97 -0.17
N VAL A 80 12.59 -9.72 0.79
CA VAL A 80 13.29 -10.11 2.04
C VAL A 80 13.29 -11.62 2.21
N SER A 81 14.20 -12.13 3.04
CA SER A 81 14.19 -13.57 3.35
C SER A 81 12.91 -13.95 4.11
N PRO A 82 12.38 -15.17 3.92
CA PRO A 82 11.19 -15.65 4.62
C PRO A 82 11.29 -15.55 6.15
N GLU A 83 12.50 -15.63 6.71
CA GLU A 83 12.80 -15.51 8.13
C GLU A 83 12.69 -14.08 8.67
N GLN A 84 12.94 -13.08 7.82
CA GLN A 84 12.76 -11.67 8.19
C GLN A 84 11.31 -11.21 8.03
N ALA A 85 10.59 -11.79 7.07
CA ALA A 85 9.16 -11.55 6.86
C ALA A 85 8.27 -12.21 7.92
N SER A 86 8.77 -13.20 8.67
CA SER A 86 7.98 -13.97 9.62
C SER A 86 7.83 -13.30 10.99
N ASP A 87 8.69 -12.35 11.34
CA ASP A 87 8.63 -11.61 12.61
C ASP A 87 8.98 -10.12 12.43
N PRO A 88 7.98 -9.28 12.10
CA PRO A 88 8.19 -7.83 12.00
C PRO A 88 8.64 -7.23 13.33
N TYR A 89 8.23 -7.79 14.48
CA TYR A 89 8.63 -7.25 15.77
C TYR A 89 10.13 -7.41 15.99
N ALA A 90 10.69 -8.58 15.69
CA ALA A 90 12.14 -8.79 15.75
C ALA A 90 12.91 -7.86 14.80
N TYR A 91 12.37 -7.59 13.61
CA TYR A 91 13.00 -6.67 12.65
C TYR A 91 13.05 -5.23 13.17
N PHE A 92 11.98 -4.72 13.80
CA PHE A 92 11.95 -3.37 14.36
C PHE A 92 12.49 -3.25 15.77
N LEU A 93 12.81 -4.36 16.43
CA LEU A 93 13.32 -4.32 17.79
C LEU A 93 14.57 -3.42 17.92
N PRO A 94 15.57 -3.44 17.00
CA PRO A 94 16.69 -2.50 17.05
C PRO A 94 16.26 -1.04 16.91
N PHE A 95 15.24 -0.75 16.10
CA PHE A 95 14.68 0.60 15.98
C PHE A 95 13.96 1.01 17.26
N PHE A 96 13.07 0.18 17.80
CA PHE A 96 12.40 0.48 19.06
C PHE A 96 13.40 0.63 20.22
N GLN A 97 14.46 -0.17 20.25
CA GLN A 97 15.54 -0.03 21.22
C GLN A 97 16.38 1.23 20.99
N SER A 98 16.64 1.62 19.73
CA SER A 98 17.36 2.86 19.45
C SER A 98 16.56 4.08 19.88
N THR A 99 15.23 4.03 19.87
CA THR A 99 14.39 5.12 20.42
C THR A 99 14.56 5.29 21.93
N LEU A 100 14.91 4.24 22.68
CA LEU A 100 15.28 4.33 24.10
C LEU A 100 16.55 5.15 24.31
N ALA A 101 17.49 5.06 23.36
CA ALA A 101 18.75 5.80 23.41
C ALA A 101 18.56 7.31 23.08
N VAL A 102 17.39 7.71 22.58
CA VAL A 102 17.10 9.10 22.17
C VAL A 102 16.65 9.97 23.36
N GLN A 103 16.05 9.40 24.43
CA GLN A 103 16.03 9.88 25.84
C GLN A 103 14.97 9.16 26.72
N ASP A 104 15.22 9.09 28.04
CA ASP A 104 14.45 8.41 29.13
C ASP A 104 12.95 8.76 29.27
N GLU A 105 12.37 9.61 28.41
CA GLU A 105 10.99 10.12 28.56
C GLU A 105 9.94 9.33 27.77
N LEU A 106 10.33 8.59 26.71
CA LEU A 106 9.38 7.84 25.89
C LEU A 106 9.94 6.48 25.45
N ASP A 107 9.38 5.43 26.03
CA ASP A 107 9.71 4.03 25.73
C ASP A 107 8.55 3.37 24.98
N LEU A 108 8.70 3.23 23.66
CA LEU A 108 7.71 2.61 22.78
C LEU A 108 7.46 1.11 23.10
N ILE A 109 8.43 0.44 23.74
CA ILE A 109 8.33 -0.98 24.10
C ILE A 109 7.51 -1.12 25.38
N ALA A 110 7.83 -0.30 26.39
CA ALA A 110 7.17 -0.30 27.69
C ALA A 110 5.74 0.25 27.62
N ASP A 111 5.50 1.30 26.83
CA ASP A 111 4.16 1.88 26.64
C ASP A 111 3.24 1.01 25.76
N GLY A 112 3.81 0.02 25.07
CA GLY A 112 3.09 -0.94 24.23
C GLY A 112 2.85 -0.50 22.79
N ARG A 113 3.25 0.71 22.40
CA ARG A 113 3.11 1.21 21.02
C ARG A 113 3.91 0.38 20.02
N ALA A 114 5.09 -0.11 20.38
CA ALA A 114 5.90 -0.98 19.53
C ALA A 114 5.11 -2.24 19.10
N ARG A 115 4.40 -2.88 20.04
CA ARG A 115 3.54 -4.04 19.75
C ARG A 115 2.33 -3.69 18.91
N LEU A 116 1.75 -2.50 19.12
CA LEU A 116 0.62 -2.01 18.33
C LEU A 116 1.05 -1.75 16.88
N ILE A 117 2.15 -1.01 16.69
CA ILE A 117 2.79 -0.71 15.39
C ILE A 117 3.02 -2.01 14.62
N THR A 118 3.69 -3.00 15.21
CA THR A 118 3.99 -4.27 14.53
C THR A 118 2.72 -5.05 14.17
N ARG A 119 1.71 -5.01 15.04
CA ARG A 119 0.42 -5.65 14.76
C ARG A 119 -0.33 -4.95 13.63
N ILE A 120 -0.25 -3.62 13.54
CA ILE A 120 -0.84 -2.83 12.45
C ILE A 120 -0.16 -3.19 11.14
N ILE A 121 1.18 -3.17 11.11
CA ILE A 121 2.00 -3.58 9.96
C ILE A 121 1.56 -4.93 9.39
N ASP A 122 1.42 -5.96 10.24
CA ASP A 122 1.02 -7.30 9.82
C ASP A 122 -0.36 -7.36 9.13
N ASN A 123 -1.21 -6.38 9.39
CA ASN A 123 -2.61 -6.39 8.98
C ASN A 123 -2.95 -5.35 7.92
N ILE A 124 -1.98 -4.58 7.40
CA ILE A 124 -2.26 -3.51 6.44
C ILE A 124 -2.55 -4.02 5.03
N SER A 125 -1.81 -5.05 4.59
CA SER A 125 -1.90 -5.54 3.21
C SER A 125 -3.31 -6.01 2.83
N TRP A 126 -3.74 -5.60 1.64
CA TRP A 126 -5.01 -6.00 1.03
C TRP A 126 -5.18 -7.53 0.96
N LYS A 127 -4.11 -8.26 0.64
CA LYS A 127 -4.13 -9.72 0.55
C LYS A 127 -4.30 -10.37 1.93
N THR A 128 -3.59 -9.84 2.93
CA THR A 128 -3.71 -10.33 4.30
C THR A 128 -5.13 -10.13 4.83
N GLU A 129 -5.72 -8.96 4.62
CA GLU A 129 -7.09 -8.71 5.07
C GLU A 129 -8.10 -9.65 4.39
N GLN A 130 -7.99 -9.89 3.07
CA GLN A 130 -8.85 -10.84 2.37
C GLN A 130 -8.72 -12.26 2.94
N ALA A 131 -7.48 -12.75 3.10
CA ALA A 131 -7.23 -14.08 3.64
C ALA A 131 -7.77 -14.25 5.08
N LEU A 132 -7.69 -13.20 5.91
CA LEU A 132 -8.27 -13.20 7.26
C LEU A 132 -9.79 -13.25 7.22
N ARG A 133 -10.44 -12.53 6.29
CA ARG A 133 -11.89 -12.55 6.11
C ARG A 133 -12.38 -13.93 5.66
N GLU A 134 -11.74 -14.52 4.66
CA GLU A 134 -12.09 -15.86 4.15
C GLU A 134 -11.95 -16.95 5.22
N LYS A 135 -10.92 -16.86 6.05
CA LYS A 135 -10.68 -17.80 7.16
C LYS A 135 -11.52 -17.50 8.41
N GLY A 136 -12.31 -16.43 8.42
CA GLY A 136 -13.09 -16.02 9.59
C GLY A 136 -12.24 -15.57 10.78
N LEU A 137 -10.99 -15.12 10.56
CA LEU A 137 -10.03 -14.74 11.60
C LEU A 137 -10.06 -13.25 11.94
N VAL A 138 -11.03 -12.49 11.41
CA VAL A 138 -11.21 -11.07 11.69
C VAL A 138 -11.83 -10.87 13.08
N THR A 139 -10.98 -10.46 14.02
CA THR A 139 -11.35 -10.15 15.41
C THR A 139 -11.88 -8.71 15.59
N ASP A 140 -12.44 -8.41 16.76
CA ASP A 140 -12.95 -7.07 17.12
C ASP A 140 -11.89 -5.98 17.01
N TRP A 141 -10.63 -6.30 17.36
CA TRP A 141 -9.52 -5.36 17.18
C TRP A 141 -9.37 -4.85 15.73
N HIS A 142 -9.58 -5.71 14.73
CA HIS A 142 -9.53 -5.29 13.32
C HIS A 142 -10.68 -4.35 12.95
N ARG A 143 -11.81 -4.45 13.67
CA ARG A 143 -13.02 -3.64 13.44
C ARG A 143 -13.00 -2.33 14.20
N GLU A 144 -12.20 -2.23 15.26
CA GLU A 144 -12.21 -1.10 16.20
C GLU A 144 -10.92 -0.27 16.18
N CYS A 145 -9.79 -0.83 15.75
CA CYS A 145 -8.51 -0.12 15.74
C CYS A 145 -8.50 0.98 14.67
N VAL A 146 -8.63 2.23 15.13
CA VAL A 146 -8.70 3.42 14.27
C VAL A 146 -7.37 3.70 13.59
N GLU A 147 -6.25 3.41 14.26
CA GLU A 147 -4.90 3.56 13.71
C GLU A 147 -4.72 2.64 12.50
N LEU A 148 -5.09 1.36 12.62
CA LEU A 148 -5.09 0.41 11.51
C LEU A 148 -5.93 0.93 10.34
N HIS A 149 -7.14 1.43 10.60
CA HIS A 149 -8.03 1.94 9.55
C HIS A 149 -7.45 3.16 8.84
N CYS A 150 -6.83 4.08 9.57
CA CYS A 150 -6.21 5.27 8.98
C CYS A 150 -5.05 4.90 8.08
N VAL A 151 -4.20 3.96 8.49
CA VAL A 151 -3.02 3.57 7.71
C VAL A 151 -3.43 2.67 6.52
N GLN A 152 -4.34 1.72 6.71
CA GLN A 152 -4.90 0.90 5.62
C GLN A 152 -5.57 1.77 4.55
N ASP A 153 -6.41 2.71 4.95
CA ASP A 153 -7.08 3.60 4.00
C ASP A 153 -6.06 4.47 3.27
N ALA A 154 -5.05 5.01 3.96
CA ALA A 154 -4.03 5.84 3.36
C ALA A 154 -3.22 5.09 2.28
N ASP A 155 -2.81 3.87 2.58
CA ASP A 155 -2.09 3.00 1.65
C ASP A 155 -2.95 2.68 0.40
N ARG A 156 -4.17 2.20 0.64
CA ARG A 156 -5.16 1.89 -0.39
C ARG A 156 -5.51 3.09 -1.27
N LEU A 157 -5.63 4.26 -0.67
CA LEU A 157 -5.89 5.49 -1.40
C LEU A 157 -4.75 5.81 -2.36
N ASP A 158 -3.48 5.62 -1.99
CA ASP A 158 -2.33 5.87 -2.87
C ASP A 158 -2.27 4.90 -4.07
N ALA A 159 -2.87 3.71 -3.93
CA ALA A 159 -3.04 2.76 -5.03
C ALA A 159 -4.12 3.16 -6.06
N ILE A 160 -4.96 4.16 -5.77
CA ILE A 160 -6.03 4.63 -6.68
C ILE A 160 -5.91 6.12 -7.03
N GLY A 161 -6.62 6.56 -8.07
CA GLY A 161 -6.52 7.90 -8.63
C GLY A 161 -5.24 8.11 -9.44
N ALA A 162 -4.80 9.36 -9.60
CA ALA A 162 -3.71 9.72 -10.53
C ALA A 162 -2.39 9.00 -10.23
N PHE A 163 -1.93 9.01 -8.97
CA PHE A 163 -0.73 8.27 -8.60
C PHE A 163 -0.94 6.76 -8.71
N GLY A 164 -2.14 6.24 -8.43
CA GLY A 164 -2.46 4.83 -8.63
C GLY A 164 -2.29 4.38 -10.07
N ILE A 165 -2.74 5.19 -11.05
CA ILE A 165 -2.54 4.94 -12.48
C ILE A 165 -1.05 4.89 -12.83
N LEU A 166 -0.28 5.89 -12.40
CA LEU A 166 1.16 5.97 -12.67
C LEU A 166 1.92 4.81 -12.04
N ARG A 167 1.59 4.44 -10.80
CA ARG A 167 2.19 3.31 -10.08
C ARG A 167 1.86 1.98 -10.76
N CYS A 168 0.62 1.78 -11.19
CA CYS A 168 0.22 0.58 -11.91
C CYS A 168 1.01 0.44 -13.22
N ALA A 169 1.14 1.52 -13.99
CA ALA A 169 1.94 1.52 -15.21
C ALA A 169 3.44 1.25 -14.94
N ALA A 170 4.01 1.92 -13.93
CA ALA A 170 5.42 1.75 -13.55
C ALA A 170 5.71 0.31 -13.08
N TYR A 171 4.85 -0.26 -12.23
CA TYR A 171 4.98 -1.64 -11.76
C TYR A 171 4.93 -2.62 -12.94
N ASN A 172 3.94 -2.49 -13.82
CA ASN A 172 3.83 -3.34 -15.01
C ASN A 172 5.04 -3.23 -15.94
N ALA A 173 5.65 -2.05 -16.05
CA ALA A 173 6.86 -1.88 -16.86
C ALA A 173 8.10 -2.58 -16.26
N VAL A 174 8.17 -2.74 -14.94
CA VAL A 174 9.31 -3.33 -14.22
C VAL A 174 9.14 -4.84 -14.02
N THR A 175 7.97 -5.32 -13.59
CA THR A 175 7.77 -6.74 -13.25
C THR A 175 7.58 -7.65 -14.45
N ASN A 176 7.13 -7.11 -15.59
CA ASN A 176 6.79 -7.91 -16.77
C ASN A 176 7.95 -8.09 -17.75
N GLN A 177 9.20 -7.96 -17.27
CA GLN A 177 10.38 -8.28 -18.08
C GLN A 177 10.74 -9.77 -18.08
N TYR A 178 10.18 -10.62 -17.21
CA TYR A 178 10.64 -12.01 -17.09
C TYR A 178 9.54 -13.02 -16.68
N GLU A 179 8.60 -13.30 -17.58
CA GLU A 179 7.93 -14.62 -17.58
C GLU A 179 7.99 -15.23 -18.99
N ALA A 180 9.00 -16.06 -19.21
CA ALA A 180 9.06 -16.91 -20.40
C ALA A 180 8.14 -18.11 -20.19
N HIS A 181 6.97 -18.12 -20.82
CA HIS A 181 6.12 -19.31 -20.84
C HIS A 181 6.57 -20.23 -21.97
N SER A 182 6.79 -21.50 -21.66
CA SER A 182 7.13 -22.50 -22.66
C SER A 182 5.85 -23.12 -23.19
N THR A 183 5.49 -22.77 -24.43
CA THR A 183 4.30 -23.32 -25.09
C THR A 183 4.73 -24.28 -26.19
N MET A 184 4.18 -25.49 -26.17
CA MET A 184 4.31 -26.44 -27.28
C MET A 184 3.37 -26.02 -28.40
N ILE A 185 3.92 -25.53 -29.52
CA ILE A 185 3.18 -25.32 -30.76
C ILE A 185 3.70 -26.37 -31.76
N GLY A 186 2.96 -27.47 -31.93
CA GLY A 186 3.47 -28.68 -32.60
C GLY A 186 4.43 -29.49 -31.73
N GLN A 187 5.41 -30.19 -32.34
CA GLN A 187 6.52 -30.89 -31.62
C GLN A 187 7.75 -30.00 -31.38
N ARG A 188 7.57 -28.68 -31.34
CA ARG A 188 8.68 -27.71 -31.19
C ARG A 188 8.42 -26.82 -29.99
N LEU A 189 9.43 -26.70 -29.14
CA LEU A 189 9.41 -25.77 -28.01
C LEU A 189 9.63 -24.35 -28.55
N MET A 190 8.63 -23.48 -28.44
CA MET A 190 8.82 -22.05 -28.65
C MET A 190 8.84 -21.33 -27.30
N PHE A 191 9.84 -20.49 -27.13
CA PHE A 191 9.84 -19.47 -26.08
C PHE A 191 9.02 -18.29 -26.60
N ALA A 192 7.81 -18.10 -26.08
CA ALA A 192 7.04 -16.89 -26.31
C ALA A 192 7.42 -15.87 -25.23
N ILE A 193 7.89 -14.70 -25.66
CA ILE A 193 7.97 -13.55 -24.76
C ILE A 193 6.54 -13.01 -24.66
N LEU A 194 5.83 -13.35 -23.59
CA LEU A 194 4.54 -12.74 -23.30
C LEU A 194 4.83 -11.37 -22.69
N TYR A 195 5.02 -10.36 -23.53
CA TYR A 195 5.00 -8.99 -23.04
C TYR A 195 3.63 -8.77 -22.40
N SER A 196 3.59 -8.39 -21.11
CA SER A 196 2.34 -7.87 -20.56
C SER A 196 2.02 -6.59 -21.31
N VAL A 197 1.04 -6.70 -22.19
CA VAL A 197 0.53 -5.57 -22.95
C VAL A 197 -0.10 -4.56 -21.98
N LEU A 198 0.06 -3.27 -22.28
CA LEU A 198 -0.58 -2.21 -21.49
C LEU A 198 -2.10 -2.42 -21.50
N HIS A 199 -2.65 -2.76 -22.67
CA HIS A 199 -4.05 -3.08 -22.88
C HIS A 199 -4.16 -4.22 -23.90
N ALA A 200 -4.95 -5.25 -23.57
CA ALA A 200 -5.44 -6.24 -24.52
C ALA A 200 -6.97 -6.17 -24.51
N PRO A 201 -7.63 -6.19 -25.69
CA PRO A 201 -9.08 -6.29 -25.74
C PRO A 201 -9.52 -7.62 -25.11
N ALA A 202 -10.67 -7.61 -24.43
CA ALA A 202 -11.18 -8.76 -23.68
C ALA A 202 -11.42 -10.02 -24.55
N GLU A 203 -11.50 -9.84 -25.87
CA GLU A 203 -11.70 -10.90 -26.86
C GLU A 203 -10.40 -11.59 -27.30
N ASP A 204 -9.22 -11.06 -26.94
CA ASP A 204 -7.92 -11.67 -27.27
C ASP A 204 -7.53 -12.74 -26.23
N PRO A 205 -7.63 -14.04 -26.55
CA PRO A 205 -7.32 -15.11 -25.62
C PRO A 205 -5.80 -15.28 -25.39
N ALA A 206 -4.94 -14.56 -26.12
CA ALA A 206 -3.50 -14.65 -25.97
C ALA A 206 -2.95 -13.85 -24.78
N ASN A 207 -3.72 -12.92 -24.21
CA ASN A 207 -3.24 -12.01 -23.16
C ASN A 207 -4.20 -12.00 -21.96
N ALA A 208 -4.13 -13.03 -21.12
CA ALA A 208 -4.99 -13.18 -19.93
C ALA A 208 -4.72 -12.13 -18.83
N THR A 209 -3.59 -11.42 -18.88
CA THR A 209 -3.19 -10.43 -17.86
C THR A 209 -2.59 -9.18 -18.51
N SER A 210 -3.19 -8.02 -18.25
CA SER A 210 -2.72 -6.71 -18.70
C SER A 210 -2.71 -5.70 -17.55
N ALA A 211 -2.04 -4.55 -17.75
CA ALA A 211 -2.09 -3.47 -16.77
C ALA A 211 -3.52 -3.00 -16.52
N ILE A 212 -4.37 -2.95 -17.57
CA ILE A 212 -5.79 -2.60 -17.47
C ILE A 212 -6.61 -3.67 -16.77
N GLN A 213 -6.31 -4.96 -16.96
CA GLN A 213 -6.97 -6.02 -16.23
C GLN A 213 -6.80 -5.87 -14.70
N HIS A 214 -5.64 -5.38 -14.25
CA HIS A 214 -5.42 -5.07 -12.82
C HIS A 214 -6.37 -3.99 -12.26
N PHE A 215 -6.84 -3.06 -13.10
CA PHE A 215 -7.83 -2.07 -12.68
C PHE A 215 -9.14 -2.75 -12.32
N TYR A 216 -9.60 -3.67 -13.18
CA TYR A 216 -10.85 -4.42 -12.98
C TYR A 216 -10.75 -5.41 -11.81
N GLU A 217 -9.66 -6.16 -11.70
CA GLU A 217 -9.50 -7.17 -10.65
C GLU A 217 -9.32 -6.59 -9.25
N LYS A 218 -8.71 -5.40 -9.14
CA LYS A 218 -8.33 -4.84 -7.84
C LYS A 218 -8.68 -3.36 -7.69
N LEU A 219 -8.16 -2.49 -8.55
CA LEU A 219 -8.15 -1.04 -8.24
C LEU A 219 -9.55 -0.44 -8.13
N LEU A 220 -10.51 -0.91 -8.94
CA LEU A 220 -11.91 -0.44 -8.86
C LEU A 220 -12.58 -0.84 -7.54
N HIS A 221 -12.24 -2.02 -6.98
CA HIS A 221 -12.81 -2.53 -5.73
C HIS A 221 -12.25 -1.88 -4.46
N ILE A 222 -11.11 -1.18 -4.55
CA ILE A 222 -10.45 -0.57 -3.38
C ILE A 222 -11.38 0.42 -2.66
N SER A 223 -12.10 1.24 -3.41
CA SER A 223 -12.92 2.32 -2.84
C SER A 223 -14.06 1.84 -1.95
N GLU A 224 -14.53 0.61 -2.17
CA GLU A 224 -15.63 -0.03 -1.42
C GLU A 224 -15.18 -0.59 -0.08
N GLN A 225 -13.87 -0.81 0.08
CA GLN A 225 -13.29 -1.46 1.27
C GLN A 225 -12.56 -0.49 2.20
N LEU A 226 -12.67 0.82 1.94
CA LEU A 226 -12.16 1.87 2.82
C LEU A 226 -12.99 1.92 4.12
N LYS A 227 -12.31 2.14 5.24
CA LYS A 227 -12.86 1.99 6.59
C LYS A 227 -13.35 3.32 7.14
N THR A 228 -12.52 4.34 7.05
CA THR A 228 -12.79 5.67 7.60
C THR A 228 -13.74 6.45 6.67
N GLU A 229 -14.67 7.22 7.24
CA GLU A 229 -15.53 8.11 6.46
C GLU A 229 -14.76 9.14 5.61
N PRO A 230 -13.73 9.85 6.12
CA PRO A 230 -12.88 10.68 5.27
C PRO A 230 -12.16 9.88 4.16
N GLY A 231 -11.73 8.66 4.45
CA GLY A 231 -11.15 7.74 3.47
C GLY A 231 -12.12 7.43 2.35
N LYS A 232 -13.33 6.98 2.68
CA LYS A 232 -14.41 6.71 1.70
C LYS A 232 -14.72 7.94 0.82
N ARG A 233 -14.76 9.14 1.40
CA ARG A 233 -14.95 10.38 0.62
C ARG A 233 -13.84 10.60 -0.40
N MET A 234 -12.58 10.46 0.00
CA MET A 234 -11.44 10.57 -0.91
C MET A 234 -11.44 9.43 -1.96
N GLY A 235 -11.80 8.22 -1.54
CA GLY A 235 -11.87 7.03 -2.37
C GLY A 235 -12.84 7.20 -3.52
N ARG A 236 -14.05 7.72 -3.27
CA ARG A 236 -15.03 8.01 -4.33
C ARG A 236 -14.48 8.95 -5.41
N LYS A 237 -13.81 10.04 -5.00
CA LYS A 237 -13.19 10.99 -5.94
C LYS A 237 -12.08 10.32 -6.75
N ARG A 238 -11.21 9.53 -6.12
CA ARG A 238 -10.12 8.82 -6.81
C ARG A 238 -10.65 7.70 -7.71
N HIS A 239 -11.73 7.03 -7.33
CA HIS A 239 -12.40 6.00 -8.13
C HIS A 239 -13.01 6.59 -9.41
N GLN A 240 -13.68 7.74 -9.34
CA GLN A 240 -14.21 8.43 -10.53
C GLN A 240 -13.10 8.74 -11.55
N MET A 241 -11.90 9.06 -11.09
CA MET A 241 -10.74 9.26 -11.96
C MET A 241 -10.29 7.96 -12.63
N LEU A 242 -10.34 6.81 -11.94
CA LEU A 242 -10.04 5.51 -12.57
C LEU A 242 -11.07 5.18 -13.66
N VAL A 243 -12.36 5.37 -13.38
CA VAL A 243 -13.44 5.13 -14.35
C VAL A 243 -13.29 6.04 -15.58
N GLY A 244 -13.02 7.34 -15.36
CA GLY A 244 -12.78 8.28 -16.47
C GLY A 244 -11.53 7.94 -17.28
N PHE A 245 -10.46 7.46 -16.63
CA PHE A 245 -9.26 6.99 -17.31
C PHE A 245 -9.52 5.75 -18.17
N LEU A 246 -10.27 4.76 -17.65
CA LEU A 246 -10.65 3.58 -18.43
C LEU A 246 -11.54 3.93 -19.62
N GLY A 247 -12.51 4.84 -19.44
CA GLY A 247 -13.34 5.34 -20.54
C GLY A 247 -12.52 6.03 -21.63
N ALA A 248 -11.52 6.84 -21.25
CA ALA A 248 -10.60 7.46 -22.20
C ALA A 248 -9.78 6.42 -22.98
N ILE A 249 -9.33 5.35 -22.33
CA ILE A 249 -8.65 4.23 -23.01
C ILE A 249 -9.56 3.58 -24.04
N ASP A 250 -10.81 3.31 -23.68
CA ASP A 250 -11.78 2.67 -24.59
C ASP A 250 -12.06 3.57 -25.82
N GLU A 251 -12.22 4.88 -25.60
CA GLU A 251 -12.39 5.88 -26.67
C GLU A 251 -11.17 5.96 -27.61
N GLU A 252 -9.96 6.03 -27.04
CA GLU A 252 -8.69 6.05 -27.78
C GLU A 252 -8.49 4.76 -28.59
N TYR A 253 -8.82 3.60 -28.00
CA TYR A 253 -8.69 2.31 -28.66
C TYR A 253 -9.70 2.14 -29.80
N ALA A 254 -10.91 2.68 -29.63
CA ALA A 254 -11.93 2.72 -30.68
C ALA A 254 -11.60 3.70 -31.81
N GLY A 255 -10.64 4.62 -31.61
CA GLY A 255 -10.27 5.65 -32.59
C GLY A 255 -11.41 6.63 -32.89
N SER A 256 -12.31 6.85 -31.92
CA SER A 256 -13.48 7.71 -32.10
C SER A 256 -13.08 9.19 -32.12
N LEU A 257 -13.60 9.96 -33.07
CA LEU A 257 -13.43 11.41 -33.09
C LEU A 257 -14.48 12.06 -32.17
N PRO A 258 -14.12 13.07 -31.35
CA PRO A 258 -15.10 13.81 -30.58
C PRO A 258 -16.11 14.47 -31.50
N ALA A 259 -17.39 14.46 -31.09
CA ALA A 259 -18.44 15.20 -31.80
C ALA A 259 -18.09 16.70 -31.82
N ALA A 260 -18.30 17.33 -32.98
CA ALA A 260 -17.99 18.74 -33.22
C ALA A 260 -18.87 19.70 -32.40
#